data_AF-A0AAE9L3K5-F1
#
_entry.id   AF-A0AAE9L3K5-F1
#
_cell.length_a   1.000
_cell.length_b   1.000
_cell.length_c   1.000
_cell.angle_alpha   90.00
_cell.angle_beta   90.00
_cell.angle_gamma   90.00
#
_symmetry.space_group_name_H-M   'P 1'
#
loop_
_entity.id
_entity.type
_entity.pdbx_description
1 polymer ?
#
loop_
_entity_poly.entity_id
_entity_poly.type
_entity_poly.pdbx_seq_one_letter_code
_entity_poly.pdbx_strand_id
1 'polypeptide(L)'
;MTEAAARIIETTARNWSITMSEADLIERIAVAVANHVRPALPVSVTLWDVERIAEYLVRSPKVVRERVVTLPGFPKPIRIPSVQSGKDELAKALPRWKAAEVIAWAESYREQPAGRPRKTD
;
A
#
# COMPACT_ATOMS: atom_id res chain seq x y z
N MET A 1 21.66 55.91 19.03
CA MET A 1 20.51 55.02 18.74
C MET A 1 20.87 53.88 17.76
N THR A 2 22.14 53.44 17.68
CA THR A 2 22.62 53.02 16.35
C THR A 2 23.18 51.60 16.21
N GLU A 3 23.45 50.87 17.30
CA GLU A 3 24.06 49.53 17.18
C GLU A 3 23.12 48.38 17.60
N ALA A 4 22.38 48.55 18.69
CA ALA A 4 21.44 47.52 19.18
C ALA A 4 20.27 47.27 18.22
N ALA A 5 19.72 48.34 17.62
CA ALA A 5 18.64 48.23 16.62
C ALA A 5 19.12 47.54 15.34
N ALA A 6 20.37 47.80 14.91
CA ALA A 6 20.95 47.19 13.71
C ALA A 6 21.14 45.68 13.87
N ARG A 7 21.62 45.21 15.04
CA ARG A 7 21.80 43.78 15.33
C ARG A 7 20.47 43.02 15.39
N ILE A 8 19.40 43.64 15.89
CA ILE A 8 18.07 43.03 15.92
C ILE A 8 17.54 42.85 14.49
N ILE A 9 17.62 43.89 13.66
CA ILE A 9 17.16 43.84 12.27
C ILE A 9 17.92 42.76 11.47
N GLU A 10 19.25 42.71 11.61
CA GLU A 10 20.08 41.70 10.94
C GLU A 10 19.75 40.27 11.40
N THR A 11 19.53 40.09 12.70
CA THR A 11 19.14 38.78 13.26
C THR A 11 17.78 38.34 12.75
N THR A 12 16.81 39.26 12.68
CA THR A 12 15.48 38.97 12.14
C THR A 12 15.52 38.64 10.66
N ALA A 13 16.29 39.38 9.86
CA ALA A 13 16.47 39.11 8.43
C ALA A 13 17.13 37.74 8.19
N ARG A 14 18.16 37.40 8.97
CA ARG A 14 18.86 36.13 8.88
C ARG A 14 17.97 34.95 9.29
N ASN A 15 17.17 35.10 10.34
CA ASN A 15 16.18 34.10 10.76
C ASN A 15 15.10 33.88 9.69
N TRP A 16 14.60 34.96 9.09
CA TRP A 16 13.64 34.90 7.98
C TRP A 16 14.21 34.17 6.76
N SER A 17 15.45 34.47 6.36
CA SER A 17 16.13 33.75 5.28
C SER A 17 16.34 32.26 5.55
N ILE A 18 16.63 31.88 6.80
CA ILE A 18 16.74 30.46 7.19
C ILE A 18 15.38 29.77 7.07
N THR A 19 14.30 30.37 7.58
CA THR A 19 12.95 29.80 7.48
C THR A 19 12.45 29.69 6.03
N MET A 20 12.80 30.66 5.16
CA MET A 20 12.49 30.56 3.73
C MET A 20 13.27 29.41 3.06
N SER A 21 14.55 29.22 3.40
CA SER A 21 15.35 28.12 2.85
C SER A 21 14.86 26.73 3.28
N GLU A 22 14.34 26.60 4.50
CA GLU A 22 13.74 25.36 4.99
C GLU A 22 12.41 25.09 4.30
N ALA A 23 11.56 26.11 4.12
CA ALA A 23 10.32 26.01 3.36
C ALA A 23 10.60 25.59 1.90
N ASP A 24 11.62 26.16 1.26
CA ASP A 24 12.04 25.79 -0.10
C ASP A 24 12.53 24.33 -0.17
N LEU A 25 13.22 23.85 0.86
CA LEU A 25 13.67 22.46 0.94
C LEU A 25 12.49 21.51 1.12
N ILE A 26 11.55 21.84 2.02
CA ILE A 26 10.33 21.06 2.24
C ILE A 26 9.52 20.96 0.95
N GLU A 27 9.35 22.08 0.24
CA GLU A 27 8.62 22.12 -1.03
C GLU A 27 9.30 21.24 -2.08
N ARG A 28 10.63 21.32 -2.21
CA ARG A 28 11.40 20.46 -3.13
C ARG A 28 11.25 18.97 -2.80
N ILE A 29 11.24 18.61 -1.52
CA ILE A 29 11.02 17.22 -1.10
C ILE A 29 9.58 16.80 -1.39
N ALA A 30 8.58 17.64 -1.09
CA ALA A 30 7.18 17.36 -1.36
C ALA A 30 6.93 17.11 -2.85
N VAL A 31 7.49 17.96 -3.72
CA VAL A 31 7.44 17.80 -5.18
C VAL A 31 8.15 16.51 -5.62
N ALA A 32 9.33 16.23 -5.09
CA ALA A 32 10.07 15.01 -5.41
C ALA A 32 9.27 13.76 -5.01
N VAL A 33 8.69 13.73 -3.82
CA VAL A 33 7.84 12.63 -3.36
C VAL A 33 6.60 12.48 -4.23
N ALA A 34 5.89 13.58 -4.51
CA ALA A 34 4.71 13.56 -5.37
C ALA A 34 5.00 13.01 -6.78
N ASN A 35 6.17 13.30 -7.34
CA ASN A 35 6.59 12.80 -8.65
C ASN A 35 6.97 11.30 -8.64
N HIS A 36 7.41 10.76 -7.50
CA HIS A 36 7.87 9.36 -7.41
C HIS A 36 6.84 8.42 -6.80
N VAL A 37 5.88 8.94 -6.03
CA VAL A 37 4.82 8.16 -5.42
C VAL A 37 3.60 8.21 -6.33
N ARG A 38 3.37 7.13 -7.08
CA ARG A 38 2.10 7.01 -7.80
C ARG A 38 0.96 6.97 -6.78
N PRO A 39 -0.10 7.78 -6.96
CA PRO A 39 -1.25 7.72 -6.08
C PRO A 39 -1.81 6.30 -6.11
N ALA A 40 -1.95 5.70 -4.93
CA ALA A 40 -2.49 4.35 -4.81
C ALA A 40 -3.93 4.36 -5.33
N LEU A 41 -4.26 3.37 -6.16
CA LEU A 41 -5.64 3.14 -6.55
C LEU A 41 -6.49 2.86 -5.30
N PRO A 42 -7.77 3.25 -5.29
CA PRO A 42 -8.67 2.88 -4.20
C PRO A 42 -8.73 1.36 -4.02
N VAL A 43 -8.83 0.90 -2.77
CA VAL A 43 -8.85 -0.53 -2.42
C VAL A 43 -10.00 -1.28 -3.11
N SER A 44 -11.13 -0.59 -3.36
CA SER A 44 -12.31 -1.15 -4.03
C SER A 44 -12.06 -1.59 -5.47
N VAL A 45 -11.11 -0.96 -6.17
CA VAL A 45 -10.80 -1.25 -7.59
C VAL A 45 -9.42 -1.86 -7.80
N THR A 46 -8.58 -1.86 -6.77
CA THR A 46 -7.20 -2.34 -6.86
C THR A 46 -7.13 -3.86 -7.00
N LEU A 47 -6.27 -4.31 -7.90
CA LEU A 47 -5.90 -5.71 -8.06
C LEU A 47 -4.52 -5.97 -7.41
N TRP A 48 -4.45 -6.97 -6.55
CA TRP A 48 -3.23 -7.43 -5.90
C TRP A 48 -2.67 -8.69 -6.58
N ASP A 49 -1.34 -8.80 -6.58
CA ASP A 49 -0.62 -10.06 -6.79
C ASP A 49 -0.33 -10.75 -5.45
N VAL A 50 0.37 -11.88 -5.53
CA VAL A 50 0.77 -12.69 -4.38
C VAL A 50 1.61 -11.87 -3.40
N GLU A 51 2.51 -11.05 -3.91
CA GLU A 51 3.44 -10.24 -3.13
C GLU A 51 2.68 -9.23 -2.27
N ARG A 52 1.72 -8.51 -2.88
CA ARG A 52 0.89 -7.55 -2.16
C ARG A 52 -0.07 -8.22 -1.16
N ILE A 53 -0.60 -9.39 -1.50
CA ILE A 53 -1.40 -10.20 -0.56
C ILE A 53 -0.53 -10.64 0.63
N ALA A 54 0.72 -11.02 0.38
CA ALA A 54 1.65 -11.47 1.41
C ALA A 54 2.04 -10.36 2.38
N GLU A 55 2.26 -9.15 1.88
CA GLU A 55 2.43 -7.95 2.71
C GLU A 55 1.22 -7.74 3.64
N TYR A 56 0.00 -7.76 3.08
CA TYR A 56 -1.22 -7.55 3.85
C TYR A 56 -1.44 -8.61 4.93
N LEU A 57 -1.25 -9.89 4.59
CA LEU A 57 -1.45 -11.01 5.52
C LEU A 57 -0.27 -11.23 6.47
N VAL A 58 0.82 -10.47 6.30
CA VAL A 58 2.09 -10.63 7.06
C VAL A 58 2.58 -12.08 6.96
N ARG A 59 2.70 -12.58 5.72
CA ARG A 59 3.18 -13.93 5.39
C ARG A 59 4.25 -13.87 4.30
N SER A 60 4.97 -14.96 4.10
CA SER A 60 5.91 -15.02 2.97
C SER A 60 5.14 -15.20 1.65
N PRO A 61 5.60 -14.58 0.55
CA PRO A 61 4.97 -14.75 -0.77
C PRO A 61 4.89 -16.21 -1.22
N LYS A 62 5.87 -17.03 -0.83
CA LYS A 62 5.88 -18.48 -1.09
C LYS A 62 4.66 -19.17 -0.45
N VAL A 63 4.43 -18.93 0.84
CA VAL A 63 3.29 -19.52 1.57
C VAL A 63 1.97 -19.05 0.97
N VAL A 64 1.88 -17.77 0.60
CA VAL A 64 0.66 -17.25 -0.02
C VAL A 64 0.35 -17.96 -1.33
N ARG A 65 1.35 -18.08 -2.22
CA ARG A 65 1.24 -18.74 -3.52
C ARG A 65 0.84 -20.21 -3.43
N GLU A 66 1.46 -20.94 -2.51
CA GLU A 66 1.30 -22.40 -2.43
C GLU A 66 0.09 -22.82 -1.58
N ARG A 67 -0.24 -22.06 -0.54
CA ARG A 67 -1.15 -22.52 0.52
C ARG A 67 -2.33 -21.61 0.80
N VAL A 68 -2.22 -20.31 0.56
CA VAL A 68 -3.30 -19.36 0.93
C VAL A 68 -4.27 -19.19 -0.23
N VAL A 69 -3.77 -18.86 -1.43
CA VAL A 69 -4.63 -18.61 -2.59
C VAL A 69 -5.36 -19.87 -3.10
N THR A 70 -4.97 -21.03 -2.58
CA THR A 70 -5.55 -22.35 -2.88
C THR A 70 -6.57 -22.79 -1.83
N LEU A 71 -6.79 -22.03 -0.76
CA LEU A 71 -7.75 -22.37 0.28
C LEU A 71 -9.19 -22.35 -0.27
N PRO A 72 -10.06 -23.25 0.23
CA PRO A 72 -11.47 -23.18 -0.10
C PRO A 72 -12.05 -21.86 0.42
N GLY A 73 -12.85 -21.21 -0.41
CA GLY A 73 -13.45 -19.91 -0.11
C GLY A 73 -12.51 -18.71 -0.31
N PHE A 74 -11.24 -18.91 -0.68
CA PHE A 74 -10.37 -17.82 -1.09
C PHE A 74 -10.91 -17.16 -2.38
N PRO A 75 -10.77 -15.82 -2.56
CA PRO A 75 -11.23 -15.13 -3.75
C PRO A 75 -10.72 -15.72 -5.08
N LYS A 76 -11.58 -15.68 -6.12
CA LYS A 76 -11.23 -16.23 -7.44
C LYS A 76 -10.19 -15.34 -8.14
N PRO A 77 -9.16 -15.93 -8.78
CA PRO A 77 -8.17 -15.16 -9.52
C PRO A 77 -8.76 -14.60 -10.82
N ILE A 78 -8.44 -13.35 -11.09
CA ILE A 78 -8.65 -12.67 -12.36
C ILE A 78 -7.36 -12.81 -13.16
N ARG A 79 -7.47 -13.32 -14.40
CA ARG A 79 -6.35 -13.42 -15.33
C ARG A 79 -6.55 -12.40 -16.44
N ILE A 80 -5.67 -11.39 -16.47
CA ILE A 80 -5.72 -10.34 -17.48
C ILE A 80 -4.98 -10.83 -18.73
N PRO A 81 -5.63 -10.91 -19.90
CA PRO A 81 -4.95 -11.31 -21.12
C PRO A 81 -3.86 -10.30 -21.48
N SER A 82 -2.67 -10.80 -21.84
CA SER A 82 -1.59 -9.98 -22.37
C SER A 82 -1.69 -9.93 -23.90
N VAL A 83 -1.22 -8.84 -24.51
CA VAL A 83 -1.26 -8.61 -25.97
C VAL A 83 -0.52 -9.70 -26.76
N GLN A 84 0.45 -10.38 -26.12
CA GLN A 84 1.21 -11.50 -26.70
C GLN A 84 0.53 -12.87 -26.53
N SER A 85 -0.49 -12.95 -25.70
CA SER A 85 -1.20 -14.19 -25.37
C SER A 85 -2.47 -14.26 -26.21
N GLY A 86 -2.51 -15.16 -27.20
CA GLY A 86 -3.73 -15.44 -27.97
C GLY A 86 -4.91 -15.85 -27.07
N LYS A 87 -6.13 -15.93 -27.62
CA LYS A 87 -7.36 -16.24 -26.87
C LYS A 87 -7.27 -17.51 -26.01
N ASP A 88 -6.47 -18.50 -26.43
CA ASP A 88 -6.28 -19.77 -25.72
C ASP A 88 -5.27 -19.71 -24.56
N GLU A 89 -4.56 -18.59 -24.40
CA GLU A 89 -3.46 -18.45 -23.44
C GLU A 89 -3.86 -17.71 -22.15
N LEU A 90 -5.15 -17.46 -21.94
CA LEU A 90 -5.68 -16.87 -20.70
C LEU A 90 -5.25 -17.66 -19.44
N ALA A 91 -4.99 -18.96 -19.58
CA ALA A 91 -4.45 -19.81 -18.52
C ALA A 91 -3.00 -19.46 -18.10
N LYS A 92 -2.20 -18.86 -18.99
CA LYS A 92 -0.79 -18.50 -18.74
C LYS A 92 -0.61 -17.11 -18.13
N ALA A 93 -1.65 -16.27 -18.14
CA ALA A 93 -1.58 -14.96 -17.54
C ALA A 93 -1.43 -15.06 -16.01
N LEU A 94 -0.59 -14.18 -15.45
CA LEU A 94 -0.36 -14.12 -14.00
C LEU A 94 -1.68 -13.79 -13.28
N PRO A 95 -2.07 -14.56 -12.26
CA PRO A 95 -3.31 -14.33 -11.53
C PRO A 95 -3.23 -13.05 -10.69
N ARG A 96 -4.35 -12.35 -10.62
CA ARG A 96 -4.57 -11.16 -9.78
C ARG A 96 -5.85 -11.31 -8.99
N TRP A 97 -5.97 -10.63 -7.85
CA TRP A 97 -7.16 -10.70 -6.99
C TRP A 97 -7.62 -9.30 -6.60
N LYS A 98 -8.92 -9.10 -6.43
CA LYS A 98 -9.42 -7.82 -5.91
C LYS A 98 -9.00 -7.68 -4.45
N ALA A 99 -8.38 -6.56 -4.11
CA ALA A 99 -7.92 -6.27 -2.75
C ALA A 99 -9.09 -6.33 -1.74
N ALA A 100 -10.23 -5.73 -2.08
CA ALA A 100 -11.42 -5.73 -1.23
C ALA A 100 -11.93 -7.16 -0.91
N GLU A 101 -11.88 -8.09 -1.86
CA GLU A 101 -12.33 -9.47 -1.63
C GLU A 101 -11.35 -10.24 -0.74
N VAL A 102 -10.05 -10.01 -0.89
CA VAL A 102 -9.01 -10.61 -0.03
C VAL A 102 -9.13 -10.09 1.40
N ILE A 103 -9.37 -8.79 1.58
CA ILE A 103 -9.59 -8.18 2.90
C ILE A 103 -10.84 -8.76 3.54
N ALA A 104 -11.98 -8.78 2.83
CA ALA A 104 -13.22 -9.35 3.35
C ALA A 104 -13.06 -10.82 3.74
N TRP A 105 -12.36 -11.62 2.93
CA TRP A 105 -12.03 -13.00 3.26
C TRP A 105 -11.19 -13.10 4.55
N ALA A 106 -10.15 -12.28 4.71
CA ALA A 106 -9.33 -12.29 5.91
C ALA A 106 -10.11 -11.87 7.17
N GLU A 107 -10.96 -10.85 7.06
CA GLU A 107 -11.79 -10.36 8.18
C GLU A 107 -12.84 -11.40 8.62
N SER A 108 -13.31 -12.27 7.72
CA SER A 108 -14.28 -13.33 8.06
C SER A 108 -13.79 -14.30 9.14
N TYR A 109 -12.47 -14.44 9.30
CA TYR A 109 -11.88 -15.28 10.36
C TYR A 109 -12.02 -14.67 11.75
N ARG A 110 -12.33 -13.37 11.87
CA ARG A 110 -12.62 -12.73 13.17
C ARG A 110 -14.02 -13.09 13.67
N GLU A 111 -14.95 -13.31 12.75
CA GLU A 111 -16.37 -13.57 13.05
C GLU A 111 -16.62 -15.06 13.35
N GLN A 112 -15.71 -15.94 12.95
CA GLN A 112 -15.76 -17.34 13.37
C GLN A 112 -15.23 -17.46 14.81
N PRO A 113 -16.07 -17.90 15.78
CA PRO A 113 -15.54 -18.27 17.08
C PRO A 113 -14.60 -19.44 16.87
N ALA A 114 -13.31 -19.21 17.10
CA ALA A 114 -12.29 -20.26 17.13
C ALA A 114 -12.54 -21.13 18.38
N GLY A 115 -13.55 -22.00 18.28
CA GLY A 115 -13.93 -22.93 19.33
C GLY A 115 -14.19 -24.29 18.72
N ARG A 116 -13.41 -25.30 19.15
CA ARG A 116 -13.86 -26.69 19.07
C ARG A 116 -15.23 -26.76 19.77
N PRO A 117 -16.27 -27.38 19.18
CA PRO A 117 -17.50 -27.66 19.90
C PRO A 117 -17.14 -28.36 21.21
N ARG A 118 -17.42 -27.73 22.36
CA ARG A 118 -17.28 -28.44 23.63
C ARG A 118 -18.32 -29.54 23.59
N LYS A 119 -17.87 -30.80 23.68
CA LYS A 119 -18.77 -31.94 23.83
C LYS A 119 -19.60 -31.66 25.08
N THR A 120 -20.88 -31.42 24.91
CA THR A 120 -21.84 -31.37 26.01
C THR A 120 -21.83 -32.77 26.61
N ASP A 121 -21.46 -32.86 27.89
CA ASP A 121 -21.62 -34.06 28.71
C ASP A 121 -23.09 -34.21 29.11
#